data_AF-A0A953EL30-F1
#
_entry.id   AF-A0A953EL30-F1
#
_cell.length_a   1.000
_cell.length_b   1.000
_cell.length_c   1.000
_cell.angle_alpha   90.00
_cell.angle_beta   90.00
_cell.angle_gamma   90.00
#
_symmetry.space_group_name_H-M   'P 1'
#
loop_
_entity.id
_entity.type
_entity.pdbx_description
1 polymer ?
#
loop_
_entity_poly.entity_id
_entity_poly.type
_entity_poly.pdbx_seq_one_letter_code
_entity_poly.pdbx_strand_id
1 'polypeptide(L)'
;MNLFDLAIIYLACGAPFAVQYWFRLKDRGGLEKTAKCVFVGLAWPVFAVIYAVGALKQFGRPVPPQTEAKRLIEDIRRSLENSVDLSGRPDAAFEFRRAVLRWAELSIAVRKPTTSPAAAGVWEIVEHSQAEIASAAYIYREKRLLNAHFAAAREDIIGLAESLKDNADFRARAIEAATLLKDDLTVQALTRPDSSGSSVVSSA
;
A
#
# COMPACT_ATOMS: atom_id res chain seq x y z
N MET A 1 27.43 -22.57 35.52
CA MET A 1 26.95 -21.25 35.03
C MET A 1 26.64 -20.42 36.26
N ASN A 2 27.23 -19.24 36.41
CA ASN A 2 27.07 -18.45 37.63
C ASN A 2 25.67 -17.81 37.68
N LEU A 3 25.13 -17.62 38.89
CA LEU A 3 23.89 -16.87 39.11
C LEU A 3 23.93 -15.47 38.47
N PHE A 4 25.14 -14.90 38.39
CA PHE A 4 25.39 -13.61 37.75
C PHE A 4 25.18 -13.65 36.22
N ASP A 5 25.67 -14.71 35.55
CA ASP A 5 25.46 -14.89 34.11
C ASP A 5 23.97 -15.10 33.79
N LEU A 6 23.28 -15.85 34.65
CA LEU A 6 21.83 -16.08 34.54
C LEU A 6 21.05 -14.75 34.68
N ALA A 7 21.46 -13.89 35.62
CA ALA A 7 20.84 -12.59 35.83
C ALA A 7 21.07 -11.63 34.65
N ILE A 8 22.27 -11.64 34.05
CA ILE A 8 22.59 -10.83 32.87
C ILE A 8 21.72 -11.26 31.68
N ILE A 9 21.63 -12.57 31.41
CA ILE A 9 20.78 -13.10 30.33
C ILE A 9 19.31 -12.75 30.58
N TYR A 10 18.84 -12.90 31.82
CA TYR A 10 17.47 -12.57 32.20
C TYR A 10 17.14 -11.09 31.97
N LEU A 11 18.03 -10.18 32.38
CA LEU A 11 17.86 -8.73 32.18
C LEU A 11 17.95 -8.32 30.71
N ALA A 12 18.86 -8.92 29.95
CA ALA A 12 19.01 -8.68 28.51
C ALA A 12 17.74 -9.05 27.73
N CYS A 13 17.07 -10.15 28.10
CA CYS A 13 15.81 -10.56 27.50
C CYS A 13 14.62 -9.69 27.92
N GLY A 14 14.63 -9.12 29.13
CA GLY A 14 13.55 -8.27 29.65
C GLY A 14 13.60 -6.81 29.18
N ALA A 15 14.79 -6.28 28.85
CA ALA A 15 14.97 -4.88 28.47
C ALA A 15 14.11 -4.42 27.25
N PRO A 16 13.96 -5.20 26.16
CA PRO A 16 13.09 -4.81 25.04
C PRO A 16 11.63 -4.60 25.44
N PHE A 17 11.11 -5.37 26.40
CA PHE A 17 9.73 -5.25 26.90
C PHE A 17 9.54 -3.97 27.71
N ALA A 18 10.50 -3.62 28.56
CA ALA A 18 10.49 -2.36 29.30
C ALA A 18 10.52 -1.15 28.36
N VAL A 19 11.36 -1.19 27.32
CA VAL A 19 11.48 -0.12 26.31
C VAL A 19 10.17 0.03 25.51
N GLN A 20 9.60 -1.08 25.01
CA GLN A 20 8.32 -1.02 24.30
C GLN A 20 7.18 -0.45 25.16
N TYR A 21 7.15 -0.81 26.45
CA TYR A 21 6.13 -0.32 27.37
C TYR A 21 6.31 1.17 27.71
N TRP A 22 7.56 1.64 27.82
CA TRP A 22 7.89 3.05 28.04
C TRP A 22 7.34 3.96 26.93
N PHE A 23 7.44 3.54 25.66
CA PHE A 23 6.90 4.30 24.53
C PHE A 23 5.37 4.33 24.49
N ARG A 24 4.68 3.35 25.10
CA ARG A 24 3.21 3.31 25.18
C ARG A 24 2.62 4.22 26.26
N LEU A 25 3.41 4.67 27.22
CA LEU A 25 2.98 5.47 28.38
C LEU A 25 3.29 6.97 28.19
N LYS A 26 2.72 7.61 27.17
CA LYS A 26 3.10 8.99 26.80
C LYS A 26 2.68 10.06 27.85
N ASP A 27 1.64 9.82 28.66
CA ASP A 27 1.04 10.84 29.55
C ASP A 27 1.03 10.51 31.06
N ARG A 28 1.92 9.64 31.57
CA ARG A 28 2.02 9.34 33.01
C ARG A 28 3.26 9.98 33.64
N GLY A 29 3.13 10.43 34.90
CA GLY A 29 4.21 11.04 35.67
C GLY A 29 5.48 10.19 35.71
N GLY A 30 6.65 10.83 35.67
CA GLY A 30 7.94 10.18 35.41
C GLY A 30 8.30 9.04 36.37
N LEU A 31 7.98 9.16 37.66
CA LEU A 31 8.24 8.12 38.67
C LEU A 31 7.36 6.88 38.47
N GLU A 32 6.05 7.07 38.24
CA GLU A 32 5.10 5.99 38.01
C GLU A 32 5.41 5.24 36.70
N LYS A 33 5.80 6.00 35.66
CA LYS A 33 6.21 5.45 34.37
C LYS A 33 7.45 4.57 34.50
N THR A 34 8.45 5.02 35.25
CA THR A 34 9.70 4.28 35.48
C THR A 34 9.46 3.01 36.29
N ALA A 35 8.71 3.10 37.39
CA ALA A 35 8.37 1.93 38.22
C ALA A 35 7.61 0.86 37.42
N LYS A 36 6.64 1.27 36.60
CA LYS A 36 5.87 0.34 35.76
C LYS A 36 6.73 -0.28 34.65
N CYS A 37 7.69 0.45 34.07
CA CYS A 37 8.58 -0.12 33.05
C CYS A 37 9.58 -1.12 33.64
N VAL A 38 10.13 -0.85 34.83
CA VAL A 38 10.98 -1.79 35.55
C VAL A 38 10.21 -3.06 35.91
N PHE A 39 8.97 -2.91 36.39
CA PHE A 39 8.10 -4.05 36.70
C PHE A 39 7.79 -4.90 35.46
N VAL A 40 7.50 -4.28 34.33
CA VAL A 40 7.28 -5.00 33.05
C VAL A 40 8.56 -5.66 32.54
N GLY A 41 9.72 -5.02 32.71
CA GLY A 41 11.03 -5.60 32.40
C GLY A 41 11.38 -6.80 33.28
N LEU A 42 10.99 -6.79 34.56
CA LEU A 42 11.18 -7.93 35.46
C LEU A 42 10.16 -9.05 35.25
N ALA A 43 8.92 -8.71 34.92
CA ALA A 43 7.84 -9.66 34.65
C ALA A 43 7.80 -10.12 33.17
N TRP A 44 8.88 -9.88 32.41
CA TRP A 44 8.96 -10.21 30.99
C TRP A 44 8.61 -11.66 30.64
N PRO A 45 8.90 -12.71 31.46
CA PRO A 45 8.55 -14.08 31.08
C PRO A 45 7.03 -14.28 30.99
N VAL A 46 6.26 -13.64 31.88
CA VAL A 46 4.80 -13.70 31.87
C VAL A 46 4.26 -13.00 30.62
N PHE A 47 4.79 -11.81 30.29
CA PHE A 47 4.41 -11.09 29.08
C PHE A 47 4.81 -11.83 27.81
N ALA A 48 6.01 -12.43 27.78
CA ALA A 48 6.48 -13.24 26.66
C ALA A 48 5.56 -14.44 26.40
N VAL A 49 5.10 -15.12 27.46
CA VAL A 49 4.12 -16.22 27.33
C VAL A 49 2.78 -15.70 26.82
N ILE A 50 2.27 -14.58 27.34
CA ILE A 50 1.02 -13.98 26.86
C ILE A 50 1.12 -13.59 25.38
N TYR A 51 2.22 -12.95 24.98
CA TYR A 51 2.48 -12.59 23.58
C TYR A 51 2.67 -13.82 22.69
N ALA A 52 3.37 -14.86 23.16
CA ALA A 52 3.55 -16.11 22.44
C ALA A 52 2.22 -16.83 22.24
N VAL A 53 1.36 -16.90 23.27
CA VAL A 53 0.01 -17.48 23.16
C VAL A 53 -0.88 -16.65 22.22
N GLY A 54 -0.76 -15.32 22.24
CA GLY A 54 -1.43 -14.43 21.28
C GLY A 54 -0.94 -14.65 19.84
N ALA A 55 0.36 -14.82 19.65
CA ALA A 55 0.99 -15.11 18.36
C ALA A 55 0.65 -16.51 17.86
N LEU A 56 0.63 -17.54 18.71
CA LEU A 56 0.18 -18.89 18.38
C LEU A 56 -1.28 -18.92 17.96
N LYS A 57 -2.14 -18.13 18.61
CA LYS A 57 -3.53 -17.91 18.15
C LYS A 57 -3.62 -17.18 16.80
N GLN A 58 -2.59 -16.45 16.38
CA GLN A 58 -2.47 -15.86 15.05
C GLN A 58 -1.84 -16.82 14.02
N PHE A 59 -0.93 -17.70 14.42
CA PHE A 59 -0.34 -18.75 13.57
C PHE A 59 -1.33 -19.87 13.23
N GLY A 60 -2.34 -20.10 14.09
CA GLY A 60 -3.49 -20.96 13.78
C GLY A 60 -4.57 -20.27 12.93
N ARG A 61 -4.41 -18.98 12.61
CA ARG A 61 -5.25 -18.33 11.60
C ARG A 61 -4.57 -18.54 10.25
N PRO A 62 -5.31 -18.96 9.20
CA PRO A 62 -4.74 -19.03 7.86
C PRO A 62 -4.09 -17.69 7.54
N VAL A 63 -2.94 -17.73 6.83
CA VAL A 63 -2.33 -16.57 6.15
C VAL A 63 -3.48 -15.67 5.71
N PRO A 64 -3.56 -14.40 6.16
CA PRO A 64 -4.72 -13.57 5.88
C PRO A 64 -4.98 -13.72 4.38
N PRO A 65 -6.17 -14.20 3.97
CA PRO A 65 -6.43 -14.53 2.59
C PRO A 65 -5.95 -13.33 1.79
N GLN A 66 -5.07 -13.55 0.80
CA GLN A 66 -4.74 -12.50 -0.15
C GLN A 66 -6.08 -11.87 -0.51
N THR A 67 -6.25 -10.60 -0.13
CA THR A 67 -7.51 -9.90 -0.39
C THR A 67 -7.80 -10.11 -1.87
N GLU A 68 -9.03 -10.44 -2.25
CA GLU A 68 -9.37 -10.76 -3.65
C GLU A 68 -8.81 -9.71 -4.63
N ALA A 69 -8.74 -8.45 -4.18
CA ALA A 69 -8.04 -7.36 -4.85
C ALA A 69 -6.56 -7.64 -5.18
N LYS A 70 -5.77 -8.15 -4.23
CA LYS A 70 -4.36 -8.49 -4.46
C LYS A 70 -4.18 -9.62 -5.47
N ARG A 71 -5.08 -10.62 -5.46
CA ARG A 71 -5.06 -11.68 -6.48
C ARG A 71 -5.37 -11.10 -7.86
N LEU A 72 -6.43 -10.30 -7.96
CA LEU A 72 -6.80 -9.62 -9.19
C LEU A 72 -5.65 -8.75 -9.76
N ILE A 73 -5.00 -7.94 -8.91
CA ILE A 73 -3.86 -7.10 -9.32
C ILE A 73 -2.72 -7.95 -9.87
N GLU A 74 -2.39 -9.04 -9.18
CA GLU A 74 -1.32 -9.95 -9.58
C GLU A 74 -1.64 -10.69 -10.89
N ASP A 75 -2.89 -11.08 -11.09
CA ASP A 75 -3.37 -11.73 -12.32
C ASP A 75 -3.32 -10.75 -13.51
N ILE A 76 -3.77 -9.50 -13.31
CA ILE A 76 -3.65 -8.43 -14.32
C ILE A 76 -2.18 -8.18 -14.67
N ARG A 77 -1.31 -8.07 -13.66
CA ARG A 77 0.13 -7.87 -13.86
C ARG A 77 0.72 -8.98 -14.73
N ARG A 78 0.49 -10.24 -14.35
CA ARG A 78 1.01 -11.40 -15.10
C ARG A 78 0.44 -11.45 -16.52
N SER A 79 -0.84 -11.16 -16.67
CA SER A 79 -1.50 -11.13 -17.98
C SER A 79 -0.84 -10.13 -18.92
N LEU A 80 -0.55 -8.91 -18.44
CA LEU A 80 0.09 -7.86 -19.23
C LEU A 80 1.59 -8.07 -19.42
N GLU A 81 2.31 -8.62 -18.43
CA GLU A 81 3.73 -8.97 -18.62
C GLU A 81 3.91 -10.07 -19.67
N ASN A 82 3.02 -11.05 -19.71
CA ASN A 82 3.11 -12.18 -20.64
C ASN A 82 2.82 -11.79 -22.10
N SER A 83 2.22 -10.63 -22.35
CA SER A 83 1.99 -10.15 -23.72
C SER A 83 3.16 -9.33 -24.27
N VAL A 84 4.18 -9.01 -23.47
CA VAL A 84 5.31 -8.17 -23.91
C VAL A 84 6.62 -8.92 -23.72
N ASP A 85 7.46 -8.94 -24.76
CA ASP A 85 8.83 -9.44 -24.62
C ASP A 85 9.72 -8.38 -23.95
N LEU A 86 9.98 -8.59 -22.66
CA LEU A 86 10.84 -7.75 -21.84
C LEU A 86 12.22 -8.40 -21.61
N SER A 87 12.53 -9.50 -22.32
CA SER A 87 13.79 -10.21 -22.16
C SER A 87 14.98 -9.33 -22.55
N GLY A 88 16.05 -9.41 -21.75
CA GLY A 88 17.27 -8.63 -21.98
C GLY A 88 17.18 -7.13 -21.64
N ARG A 89 16.04 -6.61 -21.17
CA ARG A 89 15.85 -5.20 -20.80
C ARG A 89 15.32 -5.04 -19.37
N PRO A 90 16.15 -5.26 -18.34
CA PRO A 90 15.69 -5.29 -16.94
C PRO A 90 15.03 -3.97 -16.52
N ASP A 91 15.60 -2.82 -16.88
CA ASP A 91 15.06 -1.50 -16.50
C ASP A 91 13.66 -1.26 -17.09
N ALA A 92 13.45 -1.65 -18.36
CA ALA A 92 12.15 -1.55 -19.00
C ALA A 92 11.12 -2.49 -18.36
N ALA A 93 11.56 -3.69 -17.93
CA ALA A 93 10.70 -4.63 -17.22
C ALA A 93 10.25 -4.10 -15.85
N PHE A 94 11.15 -3.41 -15.12
CA PHE A 94 10.82 -2.78 -13.84
C PHE A 94 9.85 -1.61 -14.00
N GLU A 95 10.08 -0.72 -14.95
CA GLU A 95 9.17 0.41 -15.18
C GLU A 95 7.81 -0.04 -15.69
N PHE A 96 7.75 -1.03 -16.58
CA PHE A 96 6.50 -1.65 -17.01
C PHE A 96 5.71 -2.23 -15.83
N ARG A 97 6.37 -3.04 -15.00
CA ARG A 97 5.77 -3.62 -13.78
C ARG A 97 5.21 -2.56 -12.86
N ARG A 98 6.00 -1.51 -12.63
CA ARG A 98 5.65 -0.40 -11.77
C ARG A 98 4.41 0.33 -12.28
N ALA A 99 4.36 0.62 -13.58
CA ALA A 99 3.21 1.29 -14.20
C ALA A 99 1.93 0.45 -14.06
N VAL A 100 2.00 -0.84 -14.41
CA VAL A 100 0.86 -1.78 -14.32
C VAL A 100 0.36 -1.94 -12.89
N LEU A 101 1.26 -2.20 -11.94
CA LEU A 101 0.90 -2.34 -10.53
C LEU A 101 0.27 -1.06 -9.98
N ARG A 102 0.91 0.09 -10.23
CA ARG A 102 0.43 1.38 -9.76
C ARG A 102 -0.97 1.69 -10.31
N TRP A 103 -1.21 1.47 -11.59
CA TRP A 103 -2.53 1.67 -12.20
C TRP A 103 -3.58 0.74 -11.59
N ALA A 104 -3.28 -0.57 -11.51
CA ALA A 104 -4.22 -1.55 -10.97
C ALA A 104 -4.55 -1.28 -9.49
N GLU A 105 -3.56 -0.97 -8.67
CA GLU A 105 -3.75 -0.64 -7.24
C GLU A 105 -4.57 0.63 -7.04
N LEU A 106 -4.24 1.69 -7.79
CA LEU A 106 -4.95 2.97 -7.69
C LEU A 106 -6.40 2.87 -8.20
N SER A 107 -6.66 2.07 -9.23
CA SER A 107 -8.02 1.84 -9.74
C SER A 107 -8.95 1.24 -8.67
N ILE A 108 -8.41 0.34 -7.83
CA ILE A 108 -9.13 -0.27 -6.71
C ILE A 108 -9.25 0.70 -5.55
N ALA A 109 -8.18 1.43 -5.24
CA ALA A 109 -8.16 2.40 -4.15
C ALA A 109 -9.19 3.52 -4.35
N VAL A 110 -9.33 4.07 -5.57
CA VAL A 110 -10.31 5.12 -5.89
C VAL A 110 -11.75 4.68 -5.63
N ARG A 111 -12.05 3.39 -5.80
CA ARG A 111 -13.39 2.81 -5.59
C ARG A 111 -13.70 2.49 -4.14
N LYS A 112 -12.66 2.28 -3.34
CA LYS A 112 -12.74 2.05 -1.90
C LYS A 112 -12.10 3.22 -1.17
N PRO A 113 -12.67 4.43 -1.30
CA PRO A 113 -12.10 5.61 -0.66
C PRO A 113 -12.00 5.38 0.85
N THR A 114 -10.93 5.89 1.44
CA THR A 114 -10.69 5.86 2.88
C THR A 114 -11.87 6.51 3.60
N THR A 115 -12.53 5.75 4.47
CA THR A 115 -13.65 6.22 5.30
C THR A 115 -13.19 6.88 6.59
N SER A 116 -11.90 6.76 6.92
CA SER A 116 -11.28 7.38 8.08
C SER A 116 -9.96 8.06 7.70
N PRO A 117 -9.58 9.13 8.41
CA PRO A 117 -8.26 9.75 8.25
C PRO A 117 -7.14 8.74 8.51
N ALA A 118 -6.09 8.79 7.71
CA ALA A 118 -4.87 8.04 7.99
C ALA A 118 -4.26 8.50 9.32
N ALA A 119 -3.50 7.64 10.00
CA ALA A 119 -2.88 7.95 11.29
C ALA A 119 -2.03 9.25 11.27
N ALA A 120 -1.47 9.61 10.11
CA ALA A 120 -0.77 10.87 9.90
C ALA A 120 -1.71 12.09 9.94
N GLY A 121 -2.90 12.00 9.32
CA GLY A 121 -3.91 13.06 9.30
C GLY A 121 -4.66 13.25 10.62
N VAL A 122 -4.64 12.24 11.50
CA VAL A 122 -5.27 12.34 12.83
C VAL A 122 -4.66 13.49 13.65
N TRP A 123 -3.35 13.72 13.56
CA TRP A 123 -2.69 14.81 14.29
C TRP A 123 -3.11 16.20 13.80
N GLU A 124 -3.31 16.36 12.49
CA GLU A 124 -3.83 17.61 11.91
C GLU A 124 -5.29 17.89 12.32
N ILE A 125 -6.06 16.84 12.62
CA ILE A 125 -7.50 16.93 12.95
C ILE A 125 -7.73 17.18 14.45
N VAL A 126 -6.94 16.55 15.34
CA VAL A 126 -7.16 16.59 16.80
C VAL A 126 -6.91 17.97 17.41
N GLU A 127 -6.05 18.79 16.81
CA GLU A 127 -5.77 20.16 17.29
C GLU A 127 -6.81 21.19 16.81
N HIS A 128 -7.76 20.78 15.96
CA HIS A 128 -8.73 21.70 15.38
C HIS A 128 -9.96 21.86 16.27
N SER A 129 -10.43 23.11 16.45
CA SER A 129 -11.64 23.44 17.22
C SER A 129 -12.93 22.81 16.70
N GLN A 130 -12.91 22.30 15.46
CA GLN A 130 -14.03 21.65 14.77
C GLN A 130 -13.53 20.36 14.08
N ALA A 131 -13.17 19.36 14.89
CA ALA A 131 -12.55 18.12 14.42
C ALA A 131 -13.38 17.36 13.36
N GLU A 132 -14.72 17.42 13.42
CA GLU A 132 -15.59 16.78 12.42
C GLU A 132 -15.45 17.40 11.03
N ILE A 133 -15.39 18.73 10.96
CA ILE A 133 -15.22 19.47 9.70
C ILE A 133 -13.81 19.26 9.16
N ALA A 134 -12.79 19.27 10.01
CA ALA A 134 -11.41 18.98 9.63
C ALA A 134 -11.25 17.56 9.07
N SER A 135 -11.90 16.56 9.70
CA SER A 135 -11.93 15.17 9.22
C SER A 135 -12.60 15.05 7.84
N ALA A 136 -13.76 15.69 7.65
CA ALA A 136 -14.46 15.70 6.37
C ALA A 136 -13.62 16.36 5.26
N ALA A 137 -12.98 17.49 5.57
CA ALA A 137 -12.08 18.19 4.64
C ALA A 137 -10.85 17.34 4.27
N TYR A 138 -10.28 16.62 5.24
CA TYR A 138 -9.16 15.71 5.02
C TYR A 138 -9.55 14.57 4.08
N ILE A 139 -10.68 13.90 4.32
CA ILE A 139 -11.18 12.82 3.46
C ILE A 139 -11.42 13.32 2.04
N TYR A 140 -11.98 14.53 1.89
CA TYR A 140 -12.18 15.15 0.59
C TYR A 140 -10.86 15.41 -0.15
N ARG A 141 -9.86 15.96 0.55
CA ARG A 141 -8.51 16.19 0.02
C ARG A 141 -7.85 14.90 -0.44
N GLU A 142 -7.89 13.85 0.40
CA GLU A 142 -7.31 12.54 0.07
C GLU A 142 -7.98 11.93 -1.17
N LYS A 143 -9.31 11.98 -1.24
CA LYS A 143 -10.04 11.52 -2.44
C LYS A 143 -9.58 12.26 -3.69
N ARG A 144 -9.39 13.58 -3.61
CA ARG A 144 -8.92 14.39 -4.74
C ARG A 144 -7.49 14.00 -5.16
N LEU A 145 -6.58 13.83 -4.20
CA LEU A 145 -5.20 13.42 -4.46
C LEU A 145 -5.15 12.03 -5.09
N LEU A 146 -5.92 11.08 -4.54
CA LEU A 146 -5.98 9.72 -5.05
C LEU A 146 -6.50 9.69 -6.50
N ASN A 147 -7.53 10.47 -6.82
CA ASN A 147 -8.03 10.61 -8.18
C ASN A 147 -6.98 11.20 -9.15
N ALA A 148 -6.22 12.20 -8.70
CA ALA A 148 -5.15 12.80 -9.51
C ALA A 148 -4.03 11.79 -9.79
N HIS A 149 -3.61 11.02 -8.78
CA HIS A 149 -2.62 9.95 -8.96
C HIS A 149 -3.12 8.83 -9.88
N PHE A 150 -4.40 8.48 -9.78
CA PHE A 150 -5.01 7.48 -10.66
C PHE A 150 -5.09 7.97 -12.11
N ALA A 151 -5.45 9.24 -12.33
CA ALA A 151 -5.43 9.84 -13.66
C ALA A 151 -4.02 9.79 -14.28
N ALA A 152 -2.98 10.15 -13.53
CA ALA A 152 -1.60 10.03 -14.01
C ALA A 152 -1.22 8.57 -14.34
N ALA A 153 -1.58 7.62 -13.48
CA ALA A 153 -1.30 6.20 -13.73
C ALA A 153 -2.08 5.64 -14.93
N ARG A 154 -3.26 6.19 -15.25
CA ARG A 154 -4.00 5.87 -16.47
C ARG A 154 -3.22 6.31 -17.71
N GLU A 155 -2.72 7.55 -17.73
CA GLU A 155 -1.91 8.05 -18.84
C GLU A 155 -0.65 7.19 -19.05
N ASP A 156 -0.02 6.70 -17.97
CA ASP A 156 1.12 5.79 -18.06
C ASP A 156 0.75 4.50 -18.84
N ILE A 157 -0.43 3.93 -18.61
CA ILE A 157 -0.90 2.71 -19.30
C ILE A 157 -1.31 2.97 -20.74
N ILE A 158 -1.97 4.10 -21.00
CA ILE A 158 -2.32 4.53 -22.35
C ILE A 158 -1.04 4.76 -23.17
N GLY A 159 -0.07 5.48 -22.61
CA GLY A 159 1.24 5.71 -23.24
C GLY A 159 2.01 4.41 -23.48
N LEU A 160 1.94 3.44 -22.56
CA LEU A 160 2.50 2.09 -22.80
C LEU A 160 1.82 1.40 -24.00
N ALA A 161 0.49 1.48 -24.10
CA ALA A 161 -0.24 0.89 -25.23
C ALA A 161 0.06 1.58 -26.56
N GLU A 162 0.29 2.89 -26.55
CA GLU A 162 0.74 3.65 -27.73
C GLU A 162 2.16 3.25 -28.13
N SER A 163 3.08 3.12 -27.17
CA SER A 163 4.45 2.68 -27.41
C SER A 163 4.54 1.24 -27.94
N LEU A 164 3.54 0.42 -27.62
CA LEU A 164 3.38 -0.97 -28.02
C LEU A 164 2.26 -1.13 -29.07
N LYS A 165 2.02 -0.13 -29.92
CA LYS A 165 0.90 -0.12 -30.88
C LYS A 165 0.82 -1.36 -31.78
N ASP A 166 1.96 -1.95 -32.13
CA ASP A 166 2.04 -3.14 -32.99
C ASP A 166 1.72 -4.45 -32.23
N ASN A 167 1.56 -4.37 -30.90
CA ASN A 167 1.24 -5.47 -30.02
C ASN A 167 -0.26 -5.52 -29.70
N ALA A 168 -1.01 -6.15 -30.60
CA ALA A 168 -2.46 -6.31 -30.46
C ALA A 168 -2.86 -7.12 -29.21
N ASP A 169 -2.03 -8.08 -28.77
CA ASP A 169 -2.29 -8.89 -27.57
C ASP A 169 -2.19 -8.02 -26.31
N PHE A 170 -1.18 -7.15 -26.21
CA PHE A 170 -1.09 -6.19 -25.10
C PHE A 170 -2.31 -5.28 -25.04
N ARG A 171 -2.72 -4.69 -26.17
CA ARG A 171 -3.89 -3.80 -26.21
C ARG A 171 -5.17 -4.54 -25.81
N ALA A 172 -5.39 -5.76 -26.30
CA ALA A 172 -6.55 -6.56 -25.94
C ALA A 172 -6.60 -6.87 -24.44
N ARG A 173 -5.48 -7.31 -23.85
CA ARG A 173 -5.38 -7.61 -22.42
C ARG A 173 -5.50 -6.36 -21.55
N ALA A 174 -5.00 -5.21 -22.01
CA ALA A 174 -5.15 -3.93 -21.31
C ALA A 174 -6.62 -3.49 -21.27
N ILE A 175 -7.39 -3.70 -22.35
CA ILE A 175 -8.83 -3.45 -22.40
C ILE A 175 -9.58 -4.40 -21.45
N GLU A 176 -9.25 -5.69 -21.46
CA GLU A 176 -9.84 -6.68 -20.54
C GLU A 176 -9.59 -6.30 -19.08
N ALA A 177 -8.33 -5.98 -18.74
CA ALA A 177 -7.94 -5.53 -17.42
C ALA A 177 -8.67 -4.24 -17.01
N ALA A 178 -8.76 -3.26 -17.92
CA ALA A 178 -9.49 -2.01 -17.65
C ALA A 178 -10.99 -2.28 -17.41
N THR A 179 -11.58 -3.22 -18.14
CA THR A 179 -12.98 -3.64 -17.96
C THR A 179 -13.19 -4.32 -16.60
N LEU A 180 -12.30 -5.23 -16.21
CA LEU A 180 -12.32 -5.87 -14.88
C LEU A 180 -12.17 -4.84 -13.75
N LEU A 181 -11.29 -3.88 -13.95
CA LEU A 181 -11.09 -2.74 -13.06
C LEU A 181 -12.15 -1.65 -13.23
N LYS A 182 -13.21 -1.87 -14.04
CA LYS A 182 -14.27 -0.94 -14.48
C LYS A 182 -13.78 0.50 -14.78
N ASP A 183 -12.59 0.64 -15.36
CA ASP A 183 -11.98 1.92 -15.73
C ASP A 183 -12.40 2.32 -17.14
N ASP A 184 -13.64 2.81 -17.27
CA ASP A 184 -14.29 3.07 -18.56
C ASP A 184 -13.51 4.07 -19.44
N LEU A 185 -12.80 5.01 -18.82
CA LEU A 185 -11.99 6.00 -19.55
C LEU A 185 -10.80 5.34 -20.25
N THR A 186 -10.16 4.38 -19.58
CA THR A 186 -9.06 3.60 -20.18
C THR A 186 -9.59 2.69 -21.29
N VAL A 187 -10.74 2.04 -21.08
CA VAL A 187 -11.40 1.25 -22.13
C VAL A 187 -11.68 2.12 -23.36
N GLN A 188 -12.29 3.29 -23.18
CA GLN A 188 -12.57 4.22 -24.29
C GLN A 188 -11.30 4.69 -25.00
N ALA A 189 -10.25 5.03 -24.26
CA ALA A 189 -8.98 5.48 -24.83
C ALA A 189 -8.32 4.38 -25.68
N LEU A 190 -8.26 3.16 -25.16
CA LEU A 190 -7.61 2.03 -25.85
C LEU A 190 -8.43 1.47 -27.02
N THR A 191 -9.74 1.67 -27.02
CA THR A 191 -10.66 1.21 -28.08
C THR A 191 -10.79 2.20 -29.23
N ARG A 192 -10.42 3.48 -29.04
CA ARG A 192 -10.48 4.46 -30.12
C ARG A 192 -9.52 4.07 -31.26
N PRO A 193 -9.98 4.05 -32.52
CA PRO A 193 -9.10 3.89 -33.66
C PRO A 193 -8.20 5.12 -33.79
N ASP A 194 -6.91 4.90 -34.05
CA ASP A 194 -5.89 5.94 -34.22
C ASP A 194 -6.33 6.95 -35.30
N SER A 195 -6.88 8.10 -34.90
CA SER A 195 -7.28 9.18 -35.82
C SER A 195 -6.20 10.23 -36.05
N SER A 196 -4.98 10.00 -35.55
CA SER A 196 -3.82 10.88 -35.67
C SER A 196 -2.88 10.41 -36.79
N GLY A 197 -3.40 10.38 -38.02
CA GLY A 197 -2.66 10.14 -39.26
C GLY A 197 -3.07 11.12 -40.35
N SER A 198 -3.13 12.42 -40.06
CA SER A 198 -3.23 13.46 -41.08
C SER A 198 -2.41 14.68 -40.65
N SER A 199 -1.09 14.57 -40.82
CA SER A 199 -0.25 15.76 -40.93
C SER A 199 -0.64 16.46 -42.23
N VAL A 200 -1.37 17.56 -42.11
CA VAL A 200 -1.56 18.52 -43.20
C VAL A 200 -0.16 18.97 -43.63
N VAL A 201 0.27 18.47 -44.79
CA VAL A 201 1.35 19.06 -45.57
C VAL A 201 0.84 20.42 -46.01
N SER A 202 1.23 21.47 -45.28
CA SER A 202 1.13 22.85 -45.75
C SER A 202 2.44 23.15 -46.45
N SER A 203 2.49 22.84 -47.75
CA SER A 203 3.53 23.30 -48.65
C SER A 203 3.32 24.78 -48.95
N ALA A 204 4.46 25.48 -49.04
CA ALA A 204 4.66 26.90 -49.30
C ALA A 204 3.99 27.43 -50.57
#